data_AF-A0A0Q1C5M5-F1
#
_entry.id   AF-A0A0Q1C5M5-F1
#
_cell.length_a   1.000
_cell.length_b   1.000
_cell.length_c   1.000
_cell.angle_alpha   90.00
_cell.angle_beta   90.00
_cell.angle_gamma   90.00
#
_symmetry.space_group_name_H-M   'P 1'
#
loop_
_entity.id
_entity.type
_entity.pdbx_description
1 polymer ?
#
loop_
_entity_poly.entity_id
_entity_poly.type
_entity_poly.pdbx_seq_one_letter_code
_entity_poly.pdbx_strand_id
1 'polypeptide(L)'
;MCNIEKKHRELKFKIGLSLFFVGGFFFFWILGPIITNKLKNGLKKRNSILVEKAPAIFKFYHYFFRAFAIFCLIYIVLIWSGYVQIPNE
;
A
#
# COMPACT_ATOMS: atom_id res chain seq x y z
N MET A 1 -27.05 -28.46 2.63
CA MET A 1 -25.62 -28.13 2.84
C MET A 1 -25.28 -26.87 2.04
N CYS A 2 -25.49 -25.65 2.56
CA CYS A 2 -25.28 -24.45 1.71
C CYS A 2 -24.89 -23.15 2.43
N ASN A 3 -25.16 -22.98 3.73
CA ASN A 3 -24.92 -21.70 4.41
C ASN A 3 -23.55 -21.60 5.10
N ILE A 4 -23.04 -22.71 5.66
CA ILE A 4 -21.78 -22.73 6.44
C ILE A 4 -20.57 -22.63 5.50
N GLU A 5 -20.59 -23.32 4.35
CA GLU A 5 -19.49 -23.25 3.37
C GLU A 5 -19.36 -21.88 2.70
N LYS A 6 -20.48 -21.20 2.39
CA LYS A 6 -20.46 -19.83 1.85
C LYS A 6 -19.83 -18.85 2.83
N LYS A 7 -20.26 -18.87 4.09
CA LYS A 7 -19.71 -18.00 5.14
C LYS A 7 -18.23 -18.25 5.40
N HIS A 8 -17.80 -19.52 5.32
CA HIS A 8 -16.40 -19.89 5.48
C HIS A 8 -15.52 -19.43 4.30
N ARG A 9 -16.02 -19.48 3.06
CA ARG A 9 -15.32 -18.91 1.90
C ARG A 9 -15.19 -17.39 1.96
N GLU A 10 -16.27 -16.68 2.33
CA GLU A 10 -16.21 -15.23 2.55
C GLU A 10 -15.20 -14.86 3.63
N LEU A 11 -15.21 -15.57 4.77
CA LEU A 11 -14.28 -15.28 5.86
C LEU A 11 -12.83 -15.50 5.44
N LYS A 12 -12.53 -16.60 4.74
CA LYS A 12 -11.21 -16.87 4.17
C LYS A 12 -10.77 -15.79 3.18
N PHE A 13 -11.67 -15.32 2.33
CA PHE A 13 -11.38 -14.25 1.38
C PHE A 13 -11.13 -12.91 2.08
N LYS A 14 -11.96 -12.53 3.07
CA LYS A 14 -11.76 -11.33 3.89
C LYS A 14 -10.41 -11.37 4.63
N ILE A 15 -10.06 -12.52 5.20
CA ILE A 15 -8.78 -12.73 5.88
C ILE A 15 -7.63 -12.62 4.87
N GLY A 16 -7.73 -13.24 3.69
CA GLY A 16 -6.73 -13.17 2.63
C GLY A 16 -6.51 -11.75 2.12
N LEU A 17 -7.59 -11.01 1.86
CA LEU A 17 -7.52 -9.60 1.44
C LEU A 17 -6.91 -8.72 2.54
N SER A 18 -7.33 -8.92 3.80
CA SER A 18 -6.77 -8.19 4.94
C SER A 18 -5.26 -8.45 5.08
N LEU A 19 -4.82 -9.70 5.00
CA LEU A 19 -3.40 -10.07 5.02
C LEU A 19 -2.62 -9.43 3.87
N PHE A 20 -3.20 -9.38 2.67
CA PHE A 20 -2.59 -8.70 1.53
C PHE A 20 -2.40 -7.20 1.79
N PHE A 21 -3.41 -6.50 2.32
CA PHE A 21 -3.30 -5.08 2.67
C PHE A 21 -2.35 -4.82 3.84
N VAL A 22 -2.29 -5.71 4.85
CA VAL A 22 -1.29 -5.63 5.92
C VAL A 22 0.12 -5.80 5.35
N GLY A 23 0.33 -6.78 4.46
CA GLY A 23 1.59 -6.96 3.75
C GLY A 23 1.96 -5.73 2.92
N GLY A 24 0.98 -5.18 2.19
CA GLY A 24 1.10 -3.94 1.43
C GLY A 24 1.49 -2.74 2.30
N PHE A 25 0.89 -2.60 3.49
CA PHE A 25 1.24 -1.55 4.45
C PHE A 25 2.72 -1.59 4.81
N PHE A 26 3.23 -2.74 5.26
CA PHE A 26 4.64 -2.87 5.61
C PHE A 26 5.54 -2.70 4.39
N PHE A 27 5.12 -3.20 3.23
CA PHE A 27 5.84 -3.03 1.98
C PHE A 27 5.99 -1.56 1.62
N PHE A 28 4.92 -0.76 1.59
CA PHE A 28 4.98 0.66 1.27
C PHE A 28 5.70 1.48 2.35
N TRP A 29 5.57 1.09 3.63
CA TRP A 29 6.26 1.72 4.74
C TRP A 29 7.78 1.53 4.66
N ILE A 30 8.25 0.34 4.28
CA ILE A 30 9.69 0.01 4.21
C ILE A 30 10.27 0.39 2.84
N LEU A 31 9.62 0.06 1.73
CA LEU A 31 10.12 0.38 0.39
C LEU A 31 10.04 1.88 0.07
N GLY A 32 9.05 2.60 0.58
CA GLY A 32 8.90 4.05 0.33
C GLY A 32 10.20 4.84 0.59
N PRO A 33 10.79 4.79 1.78
CA PRO A 33 12.06 5.47 2.06
C PRO A 33 13.24 4.85 1.27
N ILE A 34 13.26 3.55 1.06
CA ILE A 34 14.36 2.87 0.33
C ILE A 34 14.40 3.31 -1.14
N ILE A 35 13.27 3.28 -1.84
CA ILE A 35 13.16 3.69 -3.24
C ILE A 35 13.50 5.17 -3.36
N THR A 36 12.95 6.02 -2.50
CA THR A 36 13.19 7.46 -2.53
C THR A 36 14.68 7.77 -2.33
N ASN A 37 15.35 7.10 -1.40
CA ASN A 37 16.79 7.26 -1.15
C ASN A 37 17.64 6.72 -2.31
N LYS A 38 17.31 5.55 -2.87
CA LYS A 38 18.01 5.01 -4.04
C LYS A 38 17.87 5.93 -5.25
N LEU A 39 16.66 6.44 -5.51
CA LEU A 39 16.37 7.34 -6.62
C LEU A 39 17.16 8.65 -6.46
N LYS A 40 17.16 9.23 -5.24
CA LYS A 40 17.91 10.44 -4.91
C LYS A 40 19.41 10.25 -5.12
N ASN A 41 19.97 9.15 -4.63
CA ASN A 41 21.40 8.85 -4.76
C ASN A 41 21.80 8.54 -6.21
N GLY A 42 20.96 7.82 -6.96
CA GLY A 42 21.20 7.50 -8.37
C GLY A 42 21.15 8.74 -9.27
N LEU A 43 20.19 9.63 -9.04
CA LEU A 43 20.07 10.90 -9.76
C LEU A 43 21.19 11.87 -9.39
N LYS A 44 21.59 11.93 -8.10
CA LYS A 44 22.73 12.75 -7.66
C LYS A 44 24.04 12.34 -8.33
N LYS A 45 24.21 11.04 -8.63
CA LYS A 45 25.40 10.50 -9.30
C LYS A 45 25.46 10.83 -10.81
N ARG A 46 24.31 11.00 -11.47
CA ARG A 46 24.26 11.30 -12.92
C ARG A 46 24.06 12.79 -13.25
N ASN A 47 23.26 13.50 -12.47
CA ASN A 47 22.94 14.92 -12.66
C ASN A 47 22.55 15.56 -11.32
N SER A 48 23.54 16.10 -10.60
CA SER A 48 23.33 16.74 -9.30
C SER A 48 22.35 17.92 -9.37
N ILE A 49 22.42 18.70 -10.46
CA ILE A 49 21.62 19.92 -10.70
C ILE A 49 20.12 19.62 -10.70
N LEU A 50 19.71 18.45 -11.21
CA LEU A 50 18.30 18.07 -11.29
C LEU A 50 17.73 17.73 -9.91
N VAL A 51 18.54 17.09 -9.06
CA VAL A 51 18.16 16.75 -7.68
C VAL A 51 18.06 18.00 -6.81
N GLU A 52 18.94 18.99 -7.04
CA GLU A 52 18.93 20.28 -6.35
C GLU A 52 17.76 21.17 -6.75
N LYS A 53 17.35 21.14 -8.03
CA LYS A 53 16.20 21.91 -8.52
C LYS A 53 14.85 21.26 -8.27
N ALA A 54 14.80 19.93 -8.07
CA ALA A 54 13.55 19.20 -7.84
C ALA A 54 13.46 18.45 -6.49
N PRO A 55 13.79 19.07 -5.34
CA PRO A 55 13.66 18.43 -4.03
C PRO A 55 12.19 18.12 -3.69
N ALA A 56 11.25 18.86 -4.29
CA ALA A 56 9.81 18.67 -4.14
C ALA A 56 9.35 17.28 -4.61
N ILE A 57 9.94 16.74 -5.69
CA ILE A 57 9.55 15.44 -6.24
C ILE A 57 9.88 14.33 -5.23
N PHE A 58 11.05 14.36 -4.60
CA PHE A 58 11.43 13.36 -3.58
C PHE A 58 10.56 13.45 -2.33
N LYS A 59 10.19 14.67 -1.89
CA LYS A 59 9.24 14.85 -0.79
C LYS A 59 7.86 14.30 -1.18
N PHE A 60 7.40 14.58 -2.39
CA PHE A 60 6.12 14.07 -2.90
C PHE A 60 6.07 12.55 -2.88
N TYR A 61 7.10 11.86 -3.41
CA TYR A 61 7.17 10.39 -3.36
C TYR A 61 7.13 9.86 -1.93
N HIS A 62 7.86 10.48 -1.00
CA HIS A 62 7.82 10.08 0.40
C HIS A 62 6.42 10.22 1.02
N TYR A 63 5.74 11.34 0.78
CA TYR A 63 4.35 11.54 1.22
C TYR A 63 3.38 10.58 0.52
N PHE A 64 3.58 10.32 -0.76
CA PHE A 64 2.76 9.41 -1.55
C PHE A 64 2.84 7.98 -1.01
N PHE A 65 4.04 7.44 -0.79
CA PHE A 65 4.20 6.10 -0.22
C PHE A 65 3.62 5.99 1.19
N ARG A 66 3.78 7.03 2.02
CA ARG A 66 3.19 7.07 3.36
C ARG A 66 1.67 7.15 3.33
N ALA A 67 1.10 7.96 2.42
CA ALA A 67 -0.34 8.03 2.21
C ALA A 67 -0.88 6.68 1.73
N PHE A 68 -0.20 6.01 0.80
CA PHE A 68 -0.57 4.68 0.32
C PHE A 68 -0.56 3.63 1.44
N ALA A 69 0.43 3.67 2.32
CA ALA A 69 0.45 2.82 3.51
C ALA A 69 -0.80 3.08 4.38
N ILE A 70 -1.12 4.34 4.67
CA ILE A 70 -2.32 4.69 5.43
C ILE A 70 -3.60 4.19 4.72
N PHE A 71 -3.68 4.32 3.39
CA PHE A 71 -4.78 3.79 2.61
C PHE A 71 -4.94 2.28 2.76
N CYS A 72 -3.85 1.50 2.83
CA CYS A 72 -3.93 0.07 3.12
C CYS A 72 -4.59 -0.22 4.48
N LEU A 73 -4.29 0.57 5.52
CA LEU A 73 -4.94 0.44 6.83
C LEU A 73 -6.44 0.80 6.77
N ILE A 74 -6.78 1.89 6.08
CA ILE A 74 -8.18 2.30 5.88
C ILE A 74 -8.96 1.20 5.15
N TYR A 75 -8.35 0.57 4.14
CA TYR A 75 -8.97 -0.52 3.39
C TYR A 75 -9.27 -1.73 4.26
N ILE A 76 -8.38 -2.08 5.19
CA ILE A 76 -8.64 -3.15 6.17
C ILE A 76 -9.89 -2.82 7.00
N VAL A 77 -10.01 -1.59 7.49
CA VAL A 77 -11.20 -1.16 8.25
C VAL A 77 -12.47 -1.24 7.39
N LEU A 78 -12.42 -0.83 6.12
CA LEU A 78 -13.56 -0.89 5.19
C LEU A 78 -14.00 -2.33 4.87
N ILE A 79 -13.05 -3.27 4.72
CA ILE A 79 -13.33 -4.70 4.50
C ILE A 79 -14.05 -5.27 5.73
N TRP A 80 -13.58 -4.94 6.93
CA TRP A 80 -14.14 -5.42 8.18
C TRP A 80 -15.49 -4.77 8.53
N SER A 81 -15.66 -3.49 8.18
CA SER A 81 -16.92 -2.76 8.35
C SER A 81 -18.02 -3.19 7.35
N GLY A 82 -17.71 -4.05 6.38
CA GLY A 82 -18.68 -4.56 5.43
C GLY A 82 -19.09 -3.60 4.31
N TYR A 83 -18.40 -2.45 4.19
CA TYR A 83 -18.65 -1.49 3.10
C TYR A 83 -18.13 -1.99 1.74
N VAL A 84 -17.13 -2.87 1.75
CA VAL A 84 -16.64 -3.53 0.54
C VAL A 84 -17.49 -4.77 0.28
N GLN A 85 -18.44 -4.67 -0.64
CA GLN A 85 -19.15 -5.82 -1.20
C GLN A 85 -18.19 -6.56 -2.14
N ILE A 86 -17.67 -7.69 -1.68
CA ILE A 86 -16.90 -8.60 -2.53
C ILE A 86 -17.89 -9.29 -3.46
N PRO A 87 -17.78 -9.17 -4.79
CA PRO A 87 -18.68 -9.86 -5.70
C PRO A 87 -18.53 -11.37 -5.50
N ASN A 88 -19.63 -12.03 -5.15
CA ASN A 88 -19.76 -13.48 -5.09
C ASN A 88 -20.24 -13.95 -6.47
N GLU A 89 -19.34 -14.06 -7.44
CA GLU A 89 -19.57 -14.87 -8.63
C GLU A 89 -18.95 -16.25 -8.43
#